data_AF-A0A3D5DAN1-F1
#
_entry.id   AF-A0A3D5DAN1-F1
#
_cell.length_a   1.000
_cell.length_b   1.000
_cell.length_c   1.000
_cell.angle_alpha   90.00
_cell.angle_beta   90.00
_cell.angle_gamma   90.00
#
_symmetry.space_group_name_H-M   'P 1'
#
loop_
_entity.id
_entity.type
_entity.pdbx_description
1 polymer ?
#
loop_
_entity_poly.entity_id
_entity_poly.type
_entity_poly.pdbx_seq_one_letter_code
_entity_poly.pdbx_strand_id
1 'polypeptide(L)'
;GLTENEFRQIGARVVPPAIVRRGSYIASGVVLMPSYVNIGAYVDSGTMVDTWATVGSCAQIGKNVHLSGGVGIGGVLEPLQANPTIIEDNCFIGARSEVVEGVIIGEGSVISMGVFIGQSTKILDRETGTITSGYIPSGSVVVSGNLPAPDGSHSLYCAVIVKRVDAKTRAKVGINELLRDI
;
A
#
# COMPACT_ATOMS: atom_id res chain seq x y z
N GLY A 1 22.15 -5.90 -17.55
CA GLY A 1 21.58 -4.80 -16.77
C GLY A 1 21.45 -3.58 -17.66
N LEU A 2 20.94 -2.47 -17.13
CA LEU A 2 20.91 -1.19 -17.84
C LEU A 2 22.31 -0.54 -17.82
N THR A 3 22.58 0.28 -18.82
CA THR A 3 23.74 1.18 -18.90
C THR A 3 23.55 2.41 -18.01
N GLU A 4 24.63 3.15 -17.75
CA GLU A 4 24.55 4.40 -16.97
C GLU A 4 23.59 5.43 -17.60
N ASN A 5 23.65 5.59 -18.92
CA ASN A 5 22.79 6.54 -19.63
C ASN A 5 21.31 6.16 -19.52
N GLU A 6 20.98 4.88 -19.66
CA GLU A 6 19.62 4.39 -19.46
C GLU A 6 19.14 4.65 -18.03
N PHE A 7 19.98 4.40 -17.01
CA PHE A 7 19.64 4.72 -15.61
C PHE A 7 19.40 6.21 -15.38
N ARG A 8 20.25 7.08 -15.94
CA ARG A 8 20.09 8.55 -15.85
C ARG A 8 18.80 9.02 -16.51
N GLN A 9 18.42 8.43 -17.64
CA GLN A 9 17.18 8.77 -18.35
C GLN A 9 15.93 8.35 -17.57
N ILE A 10 15.94 7.19 -16.91
CA ILE A 10 14.84 6.74 -16.06
C ILE A 10 14.68 7.70 -14.85
N GLY A 11 15.79 8.14 -14.26
CA GLY A 11 15.77 9.05 -13.12
C GLY A 11 15.28 8.42 -11.82
N ALA A 12 15.31 7.08 -11.72
CA ALA A 12 15.04 6.34 -10.50
C ALA A 12 16.35 5.98 -9.77
N ARG A 13 16.28 5.80 -8.45
CA ARG A 13 17.38 5.31 -7.63
C ARG A 13 17.15 3.84 -7.30
N VAL A 14 18.08 2.97 -7.71
CA VAL A 14 18.00 1.52 -7.46
C VAL A 14 19.15 1.13 -6.54
N VAL A 15 18.84 0.90 -5.27
CA VAL A 15 19.82 0.62 -4.22
C VAL A 15 20.09 -0.88 -4.17
N PRO A 16 21.35 -1.35 -4.22
CA PRO A 16 21.66 -2.78 -4.13
C PRO A 16 21.21 -3.39 -2.78
N PRO A 17 20.64 -4.61 -2.75
CA PRO A 17 20.36 -5.52 -3.87
C PRO A 17 18.91 -5.47 -4.40
N ALA A 18 18.32 -4.30 -4.68
CA ALA A 18 16.97 -4.22 -5.28
C ALA A 18 16.87 -5.00 -6.60
N ILE A 19 15.74 -5.69 -6.81
CA ILE A 19 15.48 -6.55 -7.96
C ILE A 19 14.21 -6.09 -8.67
N VAL A 20 14.31 -5.87 -9.98
CA VAL A 20 13.19 -5.47 -10.83
C VAL A 20 13.13 -6.39 -12.04
N ARG A 21 11.99 -7.02 -12.30
CA ARG A 21 11.81 -7.85 -13.51
C ARG A 21 11.52 -6.98 -14.73
N ARG A 22 12.05 -7.40 -15.88
CA ARG A 22 11.68 -6.84 -17.19
C ARG A 22 10.16 -6.95 -17.39
N GLY A 23 9.57 -5.88 -17.91
CA GLY A 23 8.11 -5.76 -18.11
C GLY A 23 7.39 -5.03 -16.97
N SER A 24 8.11 -4.50 -15.99
CA SER A 24 7.60 -3.50 -15.04
C SER A 24 7.99 -2.08 -15.48
N TYR A 25 7.25 -1.09 -15.01
CA TYR A 25 7.55 0.32 -15.21
C TYR A 25 7.92 0.99 -13.89
N ILE A 26 9.02 1.74 -13.91
CA ILE A 26 9.52 2.52 -12.77
C ILE A 26 9.65 3.98 -13.25
N ALA A 27 8.87 4.87 -12.65
CA ALA A 27 8.87 6.28 -12.99
C ALA A 27 10.07 7.05 -12.39
N SER A 28 10.24 8.29 -12.86
CA SER A 28 11.27 9.20 -12.36
C SER A 28 11.06 9.57 -10.89
N GLY A 29 12.14 9.75 -10.15
CA GLY A 29 12.12 10.09 -8.73
C GLY A 29 11.83 8.91 -7.79
N VAL A 30 11.48 7.74 -8.32
CA VAL A 30 11.27 6.53 -7.51
C VAL A 30 12.56 6.11 -6.82
N VAL A 31 12.46 5.63 -5.58
CA VAL A 31 13.55 5.03 -4.82
C VAL A 31 13.21 3.59 -4.50
N LEU A 32 14.03 2.67 -5.01
CA LEU A 32 13.98 1.26 -4.69
C LEU A 32 15.11 0.96 -3.71
N MET A 33 14.77 0.82 -2.43
CA MET A 33 15.65 0.18 -1.43
C MET A 33 15.76 -1.32 -1.75
N PRO A 34 16.55 -2.14 -1.01
CA PRO A 34 16.59 -3.59 -1.25
C PRO A 34 15.21 -4.25 -1.23
N SER A 35 14.58 -4.37 -2.39
CA SER A 35 13.16 -4.70 -2.56
C SER A 35 12.95 -5.49 -3.85
N TYR A 36 11.72 -5.93 -4.09
CA TYR A 36 11.36 -6.69 -5.29
C TYR A 36 10.19 -6.06 -6.04
N VAL A 37 10.34 -5.85 -7.35
CA VAL A 37 9.27 -5.42 -8.25
C VAL A 37 9.07 -6.47 -9.35
N ASN A 38 7.88 -7.04 -9.41
CA ASN A 38 7.54 -8.12 -10.32
C ASN A 38 7.03 -7.60 -11.69
N ILE A 39 6.89 -8.51 -12.65
CA ILE A 39 6.48 -8.20 -14.03
C ILE A 39 5.08 -7.55 -14.09
N GLY A 40 4.89 -6.60 -14.99
CA GLY A 40 3.61 -5.90 -15.21
C GLY A 40 3.30 -4.82 -14.17
N ALA A 41 4.07 -4.72 -13.08
CA ALA A 41 3.87 -3.68 -12.08
C ALA A 41 4.15 -2.28 -12.66
N TYR A 42 3.40 -1.30 -12.17
CA TYR A 42 3.58 0.12 -12.48
C TYR A 42 3.86 0.88 -11.19
N VAL A 43 5.03 1.51 -11.08
CA VAL A 43 5.41 2.32 -9.92
C VAL A 43 5.61 3.76 -10.37
N ASP A 44 4.66 4.63 -10.02
CA ASP A 44 4.63 6.02 -10.46
C ASP A 44 5.58 6.92 -9.63
N SER A 45 5.74 8.15 -10.10
CA SER A 45 6.78 9.10 -9.71
C SER A 45 6.77 9.47 -8.22
N GLY A 46 7.96 9.73 -7.69
CA GLY A 46 8.15 10.14 -6.29
C GLY A 46 7.89 9.05 -5.25
N THR A 47 7.57 7.82 -5.67
CA THR A 47 7.28 6.72 -4.77
C THR A 47 8.53 6.13 -4.11
N MET A 48 8.41 5.83 -2.82
CA MET A 48 9.42 5.16 -2.01
C MET A 48 9.03 3.68 -1.83
N VAL A 49 9.90 2.76 -2.24
CA VAL A 49 9.78 1.32 -2.00
C VAL A 49 10.89 0.91 -1.04
N ASP A 50 10.56 0.80 0.25
CA ASP A 50 11.54 0.56 1.31
C ASP A 50 12.07 -0.88 1.35
N THR A 51 13.07 -1.06 2.21
CA THR A 51 13.79 -2.32 2.39
C THR A 51 12.84 -3.47 2.68
N TRP A 52 12.99 -4.54 1.90
CA TRP A 52 12.20 -5.76 1.88
C TRP A 52 10.72 -5.58 1.53
N ALA A 53 10.35 -4.43 0.97
CA ALA A 53 9.04 -4.30 0.36
C ALA A 53 8.95 -5.12 -0.94
N THR A 54 7.74 -5.54 -1.30
CA THR A 54 7.44 -6.28 -2.52
C THR A 54 6.31 -5.60 -3.27
N VAL A 55 6.52 -5.33 -4.56
CA VAL A 55 5.48 -4.92 -5.50
C VAL A 55 5.21 -6.08 -6.45
N GLY A 56 4.07 -6.74 -6.24
CA GLY A 56 3.68 -7.95 -6.97
C GLY A 56 3.31 -7.70 -8.43
N SER A 57 3.08 -8.79 -9.17
CA SER A 57 2.78 -8.72 -10.60
C SER A 57 1.55 -7.87 -10.88
N CYS A 58 1.61 -7.04 -11.92
CA CYS A 58 0.52 -6.15 -12.34
C CYS A 58 0.09 -5.09 -11.31
N ALA A 59 0.69 -5.03 -10.10
CA ALA A 59 0.30 -4.06 -9.08
C ALA A 59 0.49 -2.62 -9.58
N GLN A 60 -0.46 -1.74 -9.24
CA GLN A 60 -0.43 -0.33 -9.62
C GLN A 60 -0.15 0.51 -8.38
N ILE A 61 1.00 1.16 -8.36
CA ILE A 61 1.42 2.04 -7.27
C ILE A 61 1.43 3.47 -7.80
N GLY A 62 0.59 4.31 -7.21
CA GLY A 62 0.42 5.71 -7.56
C GLY A 62 1.63 6.58 -7.23
N LYS A 63 1.46 7.89 -7.42
CA LYS A 63 2.49 8.91 -7.19
C LYS A 63 2.67 9.18 -5.71
N ASN A 64 3.90 9.50 -5.31
CA ASN A 64 4.25 9.88 -3.94
C ASN A 64 3.76 8.87 -2.89
N VAL A 65 3.66 7.59 -3.25
CA VAL A 65 3.32 6.53 -2.32
C VAL A 65 4.56 6.20 -1.49
N HIS A 66 4.37 5.89 -0.21
CA HIS A 66 5.42 5.34 0.64
C HIS A 66 5.04 3.93 1.07
N LEU A 67 5.70 2.94 0.46
CA LEU A 67 5.67 1.55 0.91
C LEU A 67 6.79 1.35 1.93
N SER A 68 6.44 1.27 3.21
CA SER A 68 7.41 1.13 4.30
C SER A 68 8.11 -0.24 4.30
N GLY A 69 9.12 -0.39 5.15
CA GLY A 69 9.92 -1.61 5.23
C GLY A 69 9.09 -2.89 5.42
N GLY A 70 9.31 -3.88 4.55
CA GLY A 70 8.61 -5.16 4.58
C GLY A 70 7.14 -5.11 4.20
N VAL A 71 6.68 -4.06 3.52
CA VAL A 71 5.32 -4.01 2.96
C VAL A 71 5.21 -4.94 1.75
N GLY A 72 4.21 -5.79 1.71
CA GLY A 72 3.90 -6.59 0.54
C GLY A 72 2.63 -6.11 -0.18
N ILE A 73 2.77 -5.84 -1.47
CA ILE A 73 1.66 -5.59 -2.39
C ILE A 73 1.48 -6.82 -3.27
N GLY A 74 0.39 -7.55 -3.05
CA GLY A 74 0.10 -8.81 -3.73
C GLY A 74 -0.06 -8.64 -5.23
N GLY A 75 0.54 -9.56 -5.99
CA GLY A 75 0.39 -9.60 -7.45
C GLY A 75 -0.88 -10.31 -7.88
N VAL A 76 -1.43 -9.90 -9.02
CA VAL A 76 -2.60 -10.55 -9.64
C VAL A 76 -2.32 -10.69 -11.13
N LEU A 77 -2.13 -11.92 -11.60
CA LEU A 77 -1.96 -12.25 -13.02
C LEU A 77 -3.20 -12.97 -13.57
N GLU A 78 -3.74 -13.86 -12.75
CA GLU A 78 -4.98 -14.57 -13.02
C GLU A 78 -5.92 -14.39 -11.82
N PRO A 79 -7.24 -14.33 -12.07
CA PRO A 79 -7.86 -14.44 -13.38
C PRO A 79 -7.79 -13.12 -14.18
N LEU A 80 -7.87 -13.18 -15.52
CA LEU A 80 -7.62 -12.02 -16.40
C LEU A 80 -8.58 -10.84 -16.18
N GLN A 81 -9.79 -11.11 -15.72
CA GLN A 81 -10.80 -10.10 -15.39
C GLN A 81 -10.60 -9.45 -14.01
N ALA A 82 -9.70 -9.98 -13.18
CA ALA A 82 -9.45 -9.41 -11.87
C ALA A 82 -8.62 -8.14 -12.01
N ASN A 83 -9.04 -7.10 -11.29
CA ASN A 83 -8.20 -5.93 -11.12
C ASN A 83 -6.93 -6.31 -10.35
N PRO A 84 -5.77 -5.73 -10.69
CA PRO A 84 -4.59 -5.85 -9.86
C PRO A 84 -4.79 -5.14 -8.51
N THR A 85 -3.90 -5.40 -7.56
CA THR A 85 -3.85 -4.61 -6.33
C THR A 85 -3.44 -3.18 -6.67
N ILE A 86 -4.19 -2.19 -6.18
CA ILE A 86 -4.01 -0.78 -6.51
C ILE A 86 -3.78 0.01 -5.23
N ILE A 87 -2.69 0.76 -5.19
CA ILE A 87 -2.40 1.77 -4.17
C ILE A 87 -2.44 3.11 -4.87
N GLU A 88 -3.48 3.91 -4.61
CA GLU A 88 -3.64 5.22 -5.24
C GLU A 88 -2.63 6.26 -4.72
N ASP A 89 -2.60 7.43 -5.36
CA ASP A 89 -1.63 8.49 -5.09
C ASP A 89 -1.60 8.90 -3.60
N ASN A 90 -0.43 9.36 -3.14
CA ASN A 90 -0.20 9.95 -1.82
C ASN A 90 -0.50 9.02 -0.62
N CYS A 91 -0.66 7.71 -0.86
CA CYS A 91 -0.86 6.74 0.21
C CYS A 91 0.43 6.51 1.02
N PHE A 92 0.25 6.29 2.32
CA PHE A 92 1.31 5.77 3.19
C PHE A 92 0.91 4.37 3.66
N ILE A 93 1.78 3.38 3.40
CA ILE A 93 1.60 2.01 3.85
C ILE A 93 2.67 1.69 4.89
N GLY A 94 2.24 1.53 6.15
CA GLY A 94 3.11 1.30 7.29
C GLY A 94 3.82 -0.05 7.23
N ALA A 95 4.95 -0.14 7.94
CA ALA A 95 5.83 -1.31 7.89
C ALA A 95 5.10 -2.61 8.24
N ARG A 96 5.47 -3.70 7.56
CA ARG A 96 4.92 -5.05 7.76
C ARG A 96 3.43 -5.18 7.47
N SER A 97 2.84 -4.23 6.76
CA SER A 97 1.49 -4.34 6.24
C SER A 97 1.48 -5.08 4.91
N GLU A 98 0.36 -5.73 4.60
CA GLU A 98 0.18 -6.49 3.37
C GLU A 98 -1.15 -6.11 2.73
N VAL A 99 -1.16 -5.81 1.43
CA VAL A 99 -2.38 -5.53 0.66
C VAL A 99 -2.39 -6.43 -0.56
N VAL A 100 -3.41 -7.27 -0.73
CA VAL A 100 -3.39 -8.37 -1.69
C VAL A 100 -4.71 -8.53 -2.46
N GLU A 101 -4.74 -9.46 -3.41
CA GLU A 101 -5.97 -9.98 -4.04
C GLU A 101 -6.81 -8.90 -4.77
N GLY A 102 -6.17 -7.88 -5.33
CA GLY A 102 -6.90 -6.83 -6.07
C GLY A 102 -7.59 -5.81 -5.17
N VAL A 103 -7.24 -5.77 -3.89
CA VAL A 103 -7.68 -4.70 -2.98
C VAL A 103 -7.21 -3.35 -3.50
N ILE A 104 -8.08 -2.35 -3.35
CA ILE A 104 -7.79 -0.96 -3.73
C ILE A 104 -7.69 -0.11 -2.48
N ILE A 105 -6.57 0.60 -2.33
CA ILE A 105 -6.36 1.61 -1.29
C ILE A 105 -6.53 2.99 -1.91
N GLY A 106 -7.62 3.68 -1.51
CA GLY A 106 -7.98 4.98 -2.05
C GLY A 106 -7.00 6.09 -1.68
N GLU A 107 -6.94 7.12 -2.52
CA GLU A 107 -5.95 8.20 -2.49
C GLU A 107 -5.74 8.80 -1.09
N GLY A 108 -4.49 9.08 -0.74
CA GLY A 108 -4.12 9.81 0.47
C GLY A 108 -4.34 9.03 1.77
N SER A 109 -4.72 7.75 1.69
CA SER A 109 -4.94 6.91 2.87
C SER A 109 -3.64 6.63 3.63
N VAL A 110 -3.77 6.42 4.94
CA VAL A 110 -2.68 6.08 5.85
C VAL A 110 -2.98 4.74 6.49
N ILE A 111 -2.27 3.72 6.04
CA ILE A 111 -2.32 2.39 6.63
C ILE A 111 -1.20 2.30 7.67
N SER A 112 -1.53 1.97 8.92
CA SER A 112 -0.54 1.79 9.99
C SER A 112 0.32 0.54 9.75
N MET A 113 1.18 0.21 10.71
CA MET A 113 1.97 -1.02 10.69
C MET A 113 1.09 -2.26 10.94
N GLY A 114 1.46 -3.39 10.35
CA GLY A 114 0.83 -4.69 10.63
C GLY A 114 -0.65 -4.79 10.21
N VAL A 115 -1.04 -4.05 9.16
CA VAL A 115 -2.40 -4.13 8.61
C VAL A 115 -2.39 -5.06 7.39
N PHE A 116 -3.22 -6.10 7.44
CA PHE A 116 -3.30 -7.16 6.43
C PHE A 116 -4.66 -7.12 5.74
N ILE A 117 -4.70 -6.71 4.47
CA ILE A 117 -5.95 -6.48 3.74
C ILE A 117 -5.96 -7.35 2.47
N GLY A 118 -6.77 -8.40 2.49
CA GLY A 118 -7.19 -9.16 1.31
C GLY A 118 -8.69 -8.99 1.06
N GLN A 119 -9.23 -9.71 0.07
CA GLN A 119 -10.66 -9.66 -0.28
C GLN A 119 -11.55 -10.20 0.85
N SER A 120 -11.01 -11.09 1.68
CA SER A 120 -11.70 -11.67 2.85
C SER A 120 -11.52 -10.87 4.14
N THR A 121 -10.62 -9.88 4.17
CA THR A 121 -10.41 -9.04 5.35
C THR A 121 -11.63 -8.16 5.58
N LYS A 122 -12.24 -8.27 6.77
CA LYS A 122 -13.26 -7.31 7.21
C LYS A 122 -12.63 -5.96 7.47
N ILE A 123 -13.23 -4.91 6.93
CA ILE A 123 -12.85 -3.52 7.12
C ILE A 123 -13.97 -2.85 7.92
N LEU A 124 -13.74 -2.57 9.20
CA LEU A 124 -14.67 -1.88 10.07
C LEU A 124 -14.43 -0.37 10.00
N ASP A 125 -15.45 0.39 9.66
CA ASP A 125 -15.46 1.83 9.90
C ASP A 125 -15.98 2.11 11.32
N ARG A 126 -15.11 2.57 12.22
CA ARG A 126 -15.49 2.73 13.64
C ARG A 126 -16.49 3.86 13.88
N GLU A 127 -16.53 4.86 13.00
CA GLU A 127 -17.42 6.01 13.14
C GLU A 127 -18.85 5.63 12.77
N THR A 128 -19.00 4.81 11.72
CA THR A 128 -20.32 4.40 11.21
C THR A 128 -20.77 3.02 11.66
N GLY A 129 -19.85 2.18 12.14
CA GLY A 129 -20.09 0.76 12.43
C GLY A 129 -20.20 -0.13 11.19
N THR A 130 -20.03 0.41 9.99
CA THR A 130 -20.16 -0.34 8.73
C THR A 130 -18.99 -1.30 8.55
N ILE A 131 -19.27 -2.51 8.05
CA ILE A 131 -18.24 -3.48 7.68
C ILE A 131 -18.26 -3.67 6.16
N THR A 132 -17.11 -3.43 5.52
CA THR A 132 -16.89 -3.64 4.09
C THR A 132 -15.70 -4.59 3.87
N SER A 133 -15.36 -4.84 2.60
CA SER A 133 -14.14 -5.55 2.20
C SER A 133 -13.68 -5.05 0.82
N GLY A 134 -12.44 -5.37 0.44
CA GLY A 134 -11.92 -5.12 -0.92
C GLY A 134 -11.51 -3.69 -1.26
N TYR A 135 -12.00 -2.69 -0.53
CA TYR A 135 -11.73 -1.28 -0.80
C TYR A 135 -11.57 -0.45 0.49
N ILE A 136 -10.49 0.35 0.55
CA ILE A 136 -10.30 1.39 1.56
C ILE A 136 -10.65 2.75 0.91
N PRO A 137 -11.66 3.49 1.43
CA PRO A 137 -12.00 4.82 0.92
C PRO A 137 -10.84 5.81 1.04
N SER A 138 -10.77 6.78 0.13
CA SER A 138 -9.75 7.83 0.14
C SER A 138 -9.67 8.59 1.47
N GLY A 139 -8.45 8.97 1.85
CA GLY A 139 -8.18 9.68 3.10
C GLY A 139 -8.39 8.87 4.37
N SER A 140 -8.59 7.55 4.28
CA SER A 140 -8.80 6.72 5.47
C SER A 140 -7.52 6.57 6.28
N VAL A 141 -7.62 6.66 7.60
CA VAL A 141 -6.57 6.23 8.54
C VAL A 141 -6.96 4.86 9.07
N VAL A 142 -6.12 3.85 8.83
CA VAL A 142 -6.45 2.44 9.07
C VAL A 142 -5.44 1.80 10.01
N VAL A 143 -5.93 1.07 11.01
CA VAL A 143 -5.12 0.28 11.93
C VAL A 143 -5.58 -1.17 11.98
N SER A 144 -4.73 -2.05 12.52
CA SER A 144 -5.13 -3.40 12.88
C SER A 144 -6.10 -3.37 14.07
N GLY A 145 -7.15 -4.18 14.03
CA GLY A 145 -8.05 -4.37 15.14
C GLY A 145 -8.66 -5.77 15.14
N ASN A 146 -9.67 -5.97 15.98
CA ASN A 146 -10.42 -7.21 16.03
C ASN A 146 -11.91 -6.94 16.20
N LEU A 147 -12.73 -7.82 15.63
CA LEU A 147 -14.16 -7.87 15.88
C LEU A 147 -14.45 -9.00 16.88
N PRO A 148 -15.21 -8.73 17.96
CA PRO A 148 -15.58 -9.78 18.91
C PRO A 148 -16.55 -10.76 18.27
N ALA A 149 -16.46 -12.03 18.69
CA ALA A 149 -17.49 -13.01 18.39
C ALA A 149 -18.82 -12.62 19.06
N PRO A 150 -19.99 -13.04 18.52
CA PRO A 150 -21.29 -12.69 19.10
C PRO A 150 -21.47 -13.11 20.56
N ASP A 151 -20.79 -14.18 20.99
CA ASP A 151 -20.78 -14.70 22.36
C ASP A 151 -19.67 -14.08 23.24
N GLY A 152 -18.82 -13.23 22.68
CA GLY A 152 -17.68 -12.61 23.36
C GLY A 152 -16.53 -13.56 23.70
N SER A 153 -16.53 -14.82 23.24
CA SER A 153 -15.55 -15.82 23.65
C SER A 153 -14.16 -15.60 23.05
N HIS A 154 -14.11 -14.98 21.88
CA HIS A 154 -12.88 -14.68 21.14
C HIS A 154 -13.10 -13.45 20.26
N SER A 155 -12.05 -13.07 19.54
CA SER A 155 -12.14 -12.03 18.51
C SER A 155 -11.34 -12.45 17.29
N LEU A 156 -11.74 -11.96 16.12
CA LEU A 156 -11.07 -12.23 14.86
C LEU A 156 -10.54 -10.93 14.26
N TYR A 157 -9.40 -11.04 13.57
CA TYR A 157 -8.73 -9.91 12.95
C TYR A 157 -9.63 -9.13 12.00
N CYS A 158 -9.49 -7.81 12.01
CA CYS A 158 -10.04 -6.90 11.01
C CYS A 158 -9.12 -5.69 10.80
N ALA A 159 -9.26 -5.02 9.67
CA ALA A 159 -8.76 -3.67 9.51
C ALA A 159 -9.82 -2.68 10.04
N VAL A 160 -9.39 -1.62 10.73
CA VAL A 160 -10.30 -0.63 11.31
C VAL A 160 -9.96 0.75 10.75
N ILE A 161 -10.90 1.37 10.06
CA ILE A 161 -10.85 2.79 9.71
C ILE A 161 -11.20 3.57 10.98
N VAL A 162 -10.22 4.33 11.50
CA VAL A 162 -10.35 5.08 12.76
C VAL A 162 -10.74 6.53 12.57
N LYS A 163 -10.47 7.09 11.38
CA LYS A 163 -10.92 8.42 10.95
C LYS A 163 -10.69 8.56 9.46
N ARG A 164 -11.30 9.59 8.87
CA ARG A 164 -11.02 10.03 7.50
C ARG A 164 -10.48 11.45 7.53
N VAL A 165 -9.45 11.72 6.73
CA VAL A 165 -8.82 13.03 6.61
C VAL A 165 -8.93 13.54 5.19
N ASP A 166 -9.19 14.83 5.04
CA ASP A 166 -9.14 15.48 3.74
C ASP A 166 -7.70 15.76 3.29
N ALA A 167 -7.53 16.04 2.00
CA ALA A 167 -6.22 16.32 1.42
C ALA A 167 -5.50 17.52 2.07
N LYS A 168 -6.25 18.53 2.54
CA LYS A 168 -5.68 19.74 3.18
C LYS A 168 -5.08 19.41 4.54
N THR A 169 -5.77 18.60 5.32
CA THR A 169 -5.36 18.11 6.64
C THR A 169 -4.17 17.17 6.46
N ARG A 170 -4.25 16.27 5.47
CA ARG A 170 -3.17 15.34 5.14
C ARG A 170 -1.85 16.03 4.80
N ALA A 171 -1.90 17.15 4.06
CA ALA A 171 -0.71 17.91 3.67
C ALA A 171 -0.07 18.68 4.84
N LYS A 172 -0.82 18.99 5.91
CA LYS A 172 -0.35 19.78 7.05
C LYS A 172 0.08 18.92 8.24
N VAL A 173 -0.57 17.77 8.42
CA VAL A 173 -0.42 16.91 9.60
C VAL A 173 0.53 15.76 9.28
N GLY A 174 1.58 15.62 10.10
CA GLY A 174 2.55 14.53 9.94
C GLY A 174 1.89 13.15 10.13
N ILE A 175 2.40 12.13 9.44
CA ILE A 175 1.89 10.74 9.55
C ILE A 175 1.82 10.29 11.02
N ASN A 176 2.88 10.60 11.80
CA ASN A 176 2.95 10.22 13.21
C ASN A 176 1.85 10.88 14.05
N GLU A 177 1.42 12.09 13.70
CA GLU A 177 0.37 12.81 14.42
C GLU A 177 -1.01 12.22 14.09
N LEU A 178 -1.24 11.89 12.80
CA LEU A 178 -2.44 11.15 12.39
C LEU A 178 -2.60 9.81 13.13
N LEU A 179 -1.49 9.14 13.45
CA LEU A 179 -1.50 7.85 14.13
C LEU A 179 -1.46 7.92 15.67
N ARG A 180 -1.12 9.07 16.27
CA ARG A 180 -1.07 9.23 17.74
C ARG A 180 -2.43 9.53 18.36
N ASP A 181 -3.27 10.28 17.65
CA ASP A 181 -4.61 10.67 18.11
C ASP A 181 -5.68 9.67 17.63
N ILE A 182 -5.44 8.37 17.88
CA ILE A 182 -6.37 7.28 17.52
C ILE A 182 -7.29 6.97 18.67
#